data_AF-A0A353DC75-F1
#
_entry.id   AF-A0A353DC75-F1
#
_cell.length_a   1.000
_cell.length_b   1.000
_cell.length_c   1.000
_cell.angle_alpha   90.00
_cell.angle_beta   90.00
_cell.angle_gamma   90.00
#
_symmetry.space_group_name_H-M   'P 1'
#
loop_
_entity.id
_entity.type
_entity.pdbx_description
1 polymer ?
#
loop_
_entity_poly.entity_id
_entity_poly.type
_entity_poly.pdbx_seq_one_letter_code
_entity_poly.pdbx_strand_id
1 'polypeptide(L)'
;MDQGVRIVIVTPKAGQIATGNRCSAEQWVRVFRNLGHEVEVRGVGDRMREGYDVLVALNARRIPGVIEEFKDENPDGRVVVVLTGTDIYPEVGDQALVTMRSADRLAALQSKALEQVPDEMREKTR
;
A
#
# COMPACT_ATOMS: atom_id res chain seq x y z
N MET A 1 -26.88 1.38 -1.67
CA MET A 1 -26.07 1.02 -0.49
C MET A 1 -24.75 0.57 -1.06
N ASP A 2 -23.73 1.42 -1.01
CA ASP A 2 -22.42 1.04 -1.52
C ASP A 2 -21.92 -0.09 -0.61
N GLN A 3 -21.65 -1.26 -1.18
CA GLN A 3 -21.24 -2.42 -0.39
C GLN A 3 -19.88 -2.11 0.24
N GLY A 4 -19.73 -2.36 1.54
CA GLY A 4 -18.44 -2.20 2.21
C GLY A 4 -17.44 -3.19 1.61
N VAL A 5 -16.32 -2.68 1.08
CA VAL A 5 -15.21 -3.53 0.62
C VAL A 5 -14.36 -3.99 1.79
N ARG A 6 -13.70 -5.14 1.65
CA ARG A 6 -12.77 -5.70 2.62
C ARG A 6 -11.34 -5.35 2.22
N ILE A 7 -10.71 -4.50 3.02
CA ILE A 7 -9.40 -3.91 2.78
C ILE A 7 -8.36 -4.54 3.70
N VAL A 8 -7.22 -4.95 3.13
CA VAL A 8 -6.02 -5.30 3.89
C VAL A 8 -4.98 -4.20 3.72
N ILE A 9 -4.49 -3.66 4.85
CA ILE A 9 -3.37 -2.73 4.87
C ILE A 9 -2.12 -3.50 5.28
N VAL A 10 -1.09 -3.49 4.44
CA VAL A 10 0.21 -4.10 4.77
C VAL A 10 1.24 -3.02 5.10
N THR A 11 1.92 -3.18 6.23
CA THR A 11 2.97 -2.25 6.69
C THR A 11 4.28 -2.98 7.01
N PRO A 12 5.47 -2.40 6.72
CA PRO A 12 6.77 -3.06 6.92
C PRO A 12 7.07 -3.57 8.33
N LYS A 13 6.48 -2.97 9.36
CA LYS A 13 6.61 -3.42 10.75
C LYS A 13 5.29 -3.20 11.48
N ALA A 14 4.56 -4.28 11.74
CA ALA A 14 3.40 -4.27 12.63
C ALA A 14 3.78 -4.28 14.14
N GLY A 15 5.07 -4.23 14.48
CA GLY A 15 5.58 -4.33 15.86
C GLY A 15 5.40 -3.08 16.76
N GLN A 16 5.79 -3.21 18.04
CA GLN A 16 5.56 -2.23 19.12
C GLN A 16 6.31 -0.89 19.01
N ILE A 17 7.29 -0.76 18.12
CA ILE A 17 7.99 0.52 17.92
C ILE A 17 7.16 1.38 16.97
N ALA A 18 6.69 2.55 17.44
CA ALA A 18 5.99 3.51 16.62
C ALA A 18 6.92 3.98 15.48
N THR A 19 6.63 3.53 14.26
CA THR A 19 7.26 4.03 13.04
C THR A 19 6.27 4.91 12.29
N GLY A 20 6.77 5.83 11.45
CA GLY A 20 5.92 6.68 10.61
C GLY A 20 4.89 5.87 9.80
N ASN A 21 5.31 4.72 9.24
CA ASN A 21 4.43 3.84 8.47
C ASN A 21 3.30 3.21 9.30
N ARG A 22 3.54 2.89 10.58
CA ARG A 22 2.49 2.38 11.47
C ARG A 22 1.45 3.47 11.77
N CYS A 23 1.90 4.68 12.06
CA CYS A 23 0.99 5.81 12.25
C CYS A 23 0.16 6.07 10.99
N SER A 24 0.78 6.03 9.81
CA SER A 24 0.05 6.10 8.53
C SER A 24 -0.99 4.98 8.40
N ALA A 25 -0.63 3.72 8.69
CA ALA A 25 -1.59 2.60 8.65
C ALA A 25 -2.80 2.86 9.57
N GLU A 26 -2.56 3.29 10.81
CA GLU A 26 -3.62 3.60 11.78
C GLU A 26 -4.53 4.75 11.30
N GLN A 27 -3.97 5.76 10.62
CA GLN A 27 -4.75 6.83 10.00
C GLN A 27 -5.64 6.31 8.87
N TRP A 28 -5.09 5.51 7.96
CA TRP A 28 -5.84 4.90 6.85
C TRP A 28 -6.95 3.98 7.37
N VAL A 29 -6.70 3.19 8.42
CA VAL A 29 -7.74 2.38 9.09
C VAL A 29 -8.93 3.25 9.51
N ARG A 30 -8.66 4.39 10.16
CA ARG A 30 -9.73 5.30 10.62
C ARG A 30 -10.52 5.85 9.45
N VAL A 31 -9.85 6.29 8.39
CA VAL A 31 -10.50 6.83 7.19
C VAL A 31 -11.40 5.78 6.55
N PHE A 32 -10.89 4.59 6.25
CA PHE A 32 -11.66 3.55 5.57
C PHE A 32 -12.82 3.01 6.40
N ARG A 33 -12.64 2.86 7.72
CA ARG A 33 -13.75 2.44 8.61
C ARG A 33 -14.84 3.50 8.69
N ASN A 34 -14.49 4.78 8.71
CA ASN A 34 -15.47 5.88 8.69
C ASN A 34 -16.26 5.92 7.36
N LEU A 35 -15.69 5.39 6.28
CA LEU A 35 -16.37 5.22 4.99
C LEU A 35 -17.21 3.92 4.91
N GLY A 36 -17.23 3.10 5.97
CA GLY A 36 -18.04 1.88 6.05
C GLY A 36 -17.35 0.62 5.52
N HIS A 37 -16.03 0.62 5.38
CA HIS A 37 -15.27 -0.54 4.91
C HIS A 37 -14.75 -1.41 6.06
N GLU A 38 -14.58 -2.70 5.78
CA GLU A 38 -13.87 -3.61 6.68
C GLU A 38 -12.37 -3.48 6.48
N VAL A 39 -11.61 -3.37 7.57
CA VAL A 39 -10.16 -3.11 7.48
C VAL A 39 -9.39 -3.98 8.44
N GLU A 40 -8.45 -4.75 7.89
CA GLU A 40 -7.44 -5.51 8.62
C GLU A 40 -6.05 -4.94 8.35
N VAL A 41 -5.18 -4.97 9.36
CA VAL A 41 -3.77 -4.54 9.23
C VAL A 41 -2.88 -5.76 9.41
N ARG A 42 -1.95 -5.96 8.47
CA ARG A 42 -0.94 -7.02 8.51
C ARG A 42 0.47 -6.43 8.43
N GLY A 43 1.42 -7.10 9.07
CA GLY A 43 2.84 -6.86 8.88
C GLY A 43 3.37 -7.59 7.64
N VAL A 44 4.47 -7.10 7.07
CA VAL A 44 5.25 -7.89 6.12
C VAL A 44 5.69 -9.19 6.80
N GLY A 45 5.44 -10.33 6.15
CA GLY A 45 5.70 -11.67 6.67
C GLY A 45 4.50 -12.34 7.36
N ASP A 46 3.43 -11.59 7.64
CA ASP A 46 2.16 -12.20 8.03
C ASP A 46 1.50 -12.82 6.80
N ARG A 47 1.06 -14.08 6.93
CA ARG A 47 0.43 -14.81 5.82
C ARG A 47 -0.82 -14.08 5.30
N MET A 48 -0.87 -13.87 3.99
CA MET A 48 -2.05 -13.36 3.30
C MET A 48 -3.19 -14.39 3.30
N ARG A 49 -4.42 -13.93 3.16
CA ARG A 49 -5.63 -14.77 3.11
C ARG A 49 -6.50 -14.32 1.94
N GLU A 50 -7.42 -15.18 1.54
CA GLU A 50 -8.47 -14.86 0.58
C GLU A 50 -9.54 -13.90 1.15
N GLY A 51 -10.34 -13.34 0.24
CA GLY A 51 -11.52 -12.54 0.53
C GLY A 51 -11.23 -11.06 0.80
N TYR A 52 -10.10 -10.52 0.36
CA TYR A 52 -9.84 -9.09 0.34
C TYR A 52 -10.09 -8.52 -1.07
N ASP A 53 -10.82 -7.42 -1.14
CA ASP A 53 -11.07 -6.71 -2.40
C ASP A 53 -9.91 -5.77 -2.75
N VAL A 54 -9.24 -5.22 -1.73
CA VAL A 54 -8.20 -4.20 -1.91
C VAL A 54 -7.03 -4.43 -0.96
N LEU A 55 -5.82 -4.44 -1.51
CA LEU A 55 -4.56 -4.26 -0.80
C LEU A 55 -4.15 -2.79 -0.80
N VAL A 56 -3.87 -2.25 0.38
CA VAL A 56 -3.19 -0.97 0.56
C VAL A 56 -1.83 -1.23 1.19
N ALA A 57 -0.78 -1.19 0.38
CA ALA A 57 0.57 -1.50 0.82
C ALA A 57 1.40 -0.23 1.07
N LEU A 58 1.94 -0.09 2.27
CA LEU A 58 2.73 1.07 2.67
C LEU A 58 4.21 0.87 2.38
N ASN A 59 4.83 1.85 1.74
CA ASN A 59 6.25 1.93 1.44
C ASN A 59 6.71 0.93 0.38
N ALA A 60 6.82 1.39 -0.88
CA ALA A 60 7.12 0.55 -2.05
C ALA A 60 8.43 -0.25 -1.93
N ARG A 61 9.42 0.28 -1.19
CA ARG A 61 10.72 -0.36 -0.99
C ARG A 61 10.69 -1.52 0.00
N ARG A 62 9.79 -1.50 0.98
CA ARG A 62 9.83 -2.40 2.15
C ARG A 62 8.74 -3.47 2.16
N ILE A 63 8.11 -3.72 1.02
CA ILE A 63 7.04 -4.72 0.86
C ILE A 63 7.34 -5.75 -0.25
N PRO A 64 8.56 -6.30 -0.35
CA PRO A 64 8.88 -7.27 -1.40
C PRO A 64 7.99 -8.52 -1.26
N GLY A 65 7.44 -9.01 -2.37
CA GLY A 65 6.63 -10.23 -2.41
C GLY A 65 5.18 -10.07 -1.94
N VAL A 66 4.82 -8.93 -1.34
CA VAL A 66 3.48 -8.72 -0.77
C VAL A 66 2.40 -8.64 -1.85
N ILE A 67 2.71 -8.00 -2.99
CA ILE A 67 1.73 -7.84 -4.08
C ILE A 67 1.50 -9.17 -4.77
N GLU A 68 2.56 -9.95 -4.97
CA GLU A 68 2.52 -11.28 -5.54
C GLU A 68 1.69 -12.22 -4.65
N GLU A 69 1.99 -12.29 -3.35
CA GLU A 69 1.22 -13.10 -2.39
C GLU A 69 -0.25 -12.67 -2.32
N PHE A 70 -0.52 -11.36 -2.39
CA PHE A 70 -1.89 -10.86 -2.45
C PHE A 70 -2.63 -11.29 -3.70
N LYS A 71 -1.98 -11.24 -4.87
CA LYS A 71 -2.60 -11.64 -6.14
C LYS A 71 -2.81 -13.15 -6.24
N ASP A 72 -1.95 -13.95 -5.61
CA ASP A 72 -2.13 -15.40 -5.55
C ASP A 72 -3.39 -15.77 -4.73
N GLU A 73 -3.60 -15.12 -3.58
CA GLU A 73 -4.75 -15.38 -2.70
C GLU A 73 -6.02 -14.60 -3.09
N ASN A 74 -5.88 -13.49 -3.82
CA ASN A 74 -6.98 -12.61 -4.24
C ASN A 74 -6.78 -12.13 -5.70
N PRO A 75 -6.98 -13.01 -6.71
CA PRO A 75 -6.65 -12.71 -8.11
C PRO A 75 -7.32 -11.45 -8.68
N ASP A 76 -8.58 -11.21 -8.28
CA ASP A 76 -9.38 -10.05 -8.72
C ASP A 76 -9.15 -8.79 -7.86
N GLY A 77 -8.41 -8.90 -6.76
CA GLY A 77 -8.20 -7.82 -5.80
C GLY A 77 -7.38 -6.67 -6.39
N ARG A 78 -7.67 -5.43 -5.98
CA ARG A 78 -6.95 -4.22 -6.45
C ARG A 78 -5.80 -3.85 -5.52
N VAL A 79 -4.73 -3.29 -6.08
CA VAL A 79 -3.50 -2.95 -5.35
C VAL A 79 -3.24 -1.45 -5.38
N VAL A 80 -3.22 -0.85 -4.20
CA VAL A 80 -2.80 0.54 -3.99
C VAL A 80 -1.49 0.54 -3.22
N VAL A 81 -0.46 1.22 -3.75
CA VAL A 81 0.80 1.42 -3.04
C VAL A 81 0.89 2.86 -2.56
N VAL A 82 1.04 3.05 -1.25
CA VAL A 82 1.19 4.35 -0.62
C VAL A 82 2.68 4.68 -0.50
N LEU A 83 3.10 5.76 -1.16
CA LEU A 83 4.47 6.26 -1.16
C LEU A 83 4.71 7.08 0.12
N THR A 84 5.60 6.62 0.98
CA THR A 84 5.81 7.22 2.32
C THR A 84 7.06 8.09 2.44
N GLY A 85 7.70 8.40 1.31
CA GLY A 85 8.87 9.26 1.21
C GLY A 85 10.18 8.49 1.34
N THR A 86 10.32 7.61 2.33
CA THR A 86 11.56 6.81 2.52
C THR A 86 11.76 5.69 1.50
N ASP A 87 10.80 5.52 0.60
CA ASP A 87 10.82 4.63 -0.57
C ASP A 87 11.11 5.34 -1.88
N ILE A 88 11.01 6.68 -1.93
CA ILE A 88 11.15 7.48 -3.16
C ILE A 88 12.20 8.58 -3.07
N TYR A 89 12.74 8.87 -1.89
CA TYR A 89 13.80 9.86 -1.69
C TYR A 89 15.10 9.22 -1.16
N PRO A 90 16.28 9.78 -1.55
CA PRO A 90 16.46 10.87 -2.52
C PRO A 90 16.18 10.45 -3.97
N GLU A 91 16.14 9.15 -4.23
CA GLU A 91 15.90 8.52 -5.52
C GLU A 91 15.08 7.24 -5.33
N VAL A 92 14.40 6.78 -6.39
CA VAL A 92 13.63 5.53 -6.36
C VAL A 92 14.53 4.35 -6.69
N GLY A 93 14.69 3.43 -5.73
CA GLY A 93 15.47 2.21 -5.95
C GLY A 93 14.72 1.13 -6.73
N ASP A 94 15.45 0.17 -7.30
CA ASP A 94 14.91 -0.89 -8.16
C ASP A 94 13.73 -1.65 -7.55
N GLN A 95 13.83 -2.02 -6.27
CA GLN A 95 12.75 -2.72 -5.58
C GLN A 95 11.47 -1.89 -5.51
N ALA A 96 11.59 -0.58 -5.23
CA ALA A 96 10.44 0.31 -5.19
C ALA A 96 9.82 0.46 -6.59
N LEU A 97 10.65 0.55 -7.64
CA LEU A 97 10.18 0.59 -9.02
C LEU A 97 9.39 -0.66 -9.42
N VAL A 98 9.87 -1.86 -9.05
CA VAL A 98 9.15 -3.12 -9.30
C VAL A 98 7.78 -3.08 -8.62
N THR A 99 7.74 -2.77 -7.33
CA THR A 99 6.50 -2.68 -6.55
C THR A 99 5.54 -1.64 -7.14
N MET A 100 6.03 -0.46 -7.52
CA MET A 100 5.22 0.60 -8.11
C MET A 100 4.62 0.19 -9.46
N ARG A 101 5.36 -0.57 -10.28
CA ARG A 101 4.86 -1.09 -11.56
C ARG A 101 3.70 -2.06 -11.36
N SER A 102 3.77 -2.93 -10.37
CA SER A 102 2.74 -3.93 -10.06
C SER A 102 1.45 -3.37 -9.44
N ALA A 103 1.43 -2.11 -9.01
CA ALA A 103 0.26 -1.49 -8.40
C ALA A 103 -0.77 -0.99 -9.43
N ASP A 104 -2.06 -1.13 -9.15
CA ASP A 104 -3.13 -0.48 -9.91
C ASP A 104 -3.11 1.04 -9.71
N ARG A 105 -2.80 1.51 -8.49
CA ARG A 105 -2.70 2.93 -8.14
C ARG A 105 -1.54 3.20 -7.19
N LEU A 106 -0.98 4.40 -7.31
CA LEU A 106 -0.03 4.95 -6.36
C LEU A 106 -0.67 6.11 -5.61
N ALA A 107 -0.50 6.15 -4.29
CA ALA A 107 -0.94 7.26 -3.45
C ALA A 107 0.29 8.02 -2.91
N ALA A 108 0.48 9.25 -3.36
CA ALA A 108 1.55 10.14 -2.95
C ALA A 108 1.07 11.03 -1.80
N LEU A 109 1.75 10.99 -0.65
CA LEU A 109 1.36 11.80 0.51
C LEU A 109 1.76 13.30 0.41
N GLN A 110 2.49 13.68 -0.64
CA GLN A 110 2.91 15.05 -0.89
C GLN A 110 3.16 15.28 -2.38
N SER A 111 2.93 16.51 -2.88
CA SER A 111 3.08 16.84 -4.30
C SER A 111 4.50 16.59 -4.82
N LYS A 112 5.53 16.83 -3.99
CA LYS A 112 6.93 16.60 -4.37
C LYS A 112 7.24 15.14 -4.73
N ALA A 113 6.46 14.19 -4.22
CA ALA A 113 6.64 12.77 -4.55
C ALA A 113 6.47 12.51 -6.06
N LEU A 114 5.64 13.30 -6.75
CA LEU A 114 5.42 13.19 -8.19
C LEU A 114 6.67 13.49 -9.01
N GLU A 115 7.62 14.26 -8.47
CA GLU A 115 8.91 14.54 -9.10
C GLU A 115 9.81 13.29 -9.12
N GLN A 116 9.63 12.37 -8.17
CA GLN A 116 10.38 11.12 -8.07
C GLN A 116 9.69 9.96 -8.77
N VAL A 117 8.38 10.04 -8.97
CA VAL A 117 7.63 9.01 -9.71
C VAL A 117 7.98 9.09 -11.20
N PRO A 118 8.43 7.98 -11.81
CA PRO A 118 8.66 7.91 -13.25
C PRO A 118 7.43 8.32 -14.07
N ASP A 119 7.67 9.00 -15.19
CA ASP A 119 6.63 9.59 -16.04
C ASP A 119 5.53 8.58 -16.39
N GLU A 120 5.90 7.35 -16.72
CA GLU A 120 4.99 6.26 -17.10
C GLU A 120 4.04 5.82 -15.98
N MET A 121 4.32 6.19 -14.73
CA MET A 121 3.49 5.85 -13.56
C MET A 121 2.70 7.06 -13.01
N ARG A 122 2.91 8.27 -13.53
CA ARG A 122 2.22 9.47 -13.05
C ARG A 122 0.71 9.41 -13.24
N GLU A 123 0.23 8.84 -14.35
CA GLU A 123 -1.21 8.74 -14.63
C GLU A 123 -1.99 7.96 -13.56
N LYS A 124 -1.34 6.94 -12.97
CA LYS A 124 -1.90 6.12 -11.89
C LYS A 124 -1.57 6.63 -10.49
N THR A 125 -0.87 7.76 -10.37
CA THR A 125 -0.51 8.38 -9.09
C THR A 125 -1.50 9.47 -8.72
N ARG A 126 -1.92 9.52 -7.45
CA ARG A 126 -2.80 10.55 -6.87
C ARG A 126 -2.20 11.13 -5.61
#